data_AF-A0A2E5J3E6-F1
#
_entry.id   AF-A0A2E5J3E6-F1
#
_cell.length_a   1.000
_cell.length_b   1.000
_cell.length_c   1.000
_cell.angle_alpha   90.00
_cell.angle_beta   90.00
_cell.angle_gamma   90.00
#
_symmetry.space_group_name_H-M   'P 1'
#
loop_
_entity.id
_entity.type
_entity.pdbx_description
1 polymer ?
#
loop_
_entity_poly.entity_id
_entity_poly.type
_entity_poly.pdbx_seq_one_letter_code
_entity_poly.pdbx_strand_id
1 'polypeptide(L)' 'MDNKALSGLSVVELGGFIPAPYCTKLMADLGASVVKIEPPGSGDPARKYGPFPDDIPKI' A
#
# COMPACT_ATOMS: atom_id res chain seq x y z
N MET A 1 -11.41 14.44 -12.98
CA MET A 1 -11.51 13.80 -11.65
C MET A 1 -10.67 14.63 -10.69
N ASP A 2 -11.00 15.90 -10.50
CA ASP A 2 -9.94 16.90 -10.21
C ASP A 2 -10.19 17.69 -8.91
N ASN A 3 -10.88 17.10 -7.93
CA ASN A 3 -11.29 17.84 -6.73
C ASN A 3 -11.12 17.06 -5.42
N LYS A 4 -10.14 16.16 -5.33
CA LYS A 4 -9.71 15.60 -4.04
C LYS A 4 -8.47 16.33 -3.53
N ALA A 5 -8.31 16.38 -2.21
CA ALA A 5 -7.29 17.19 -1.54
C ALA A 5 -5.84 16.93 -2.01
N LEU A 6 -5.53 15.71 -2.46
CA LEU A 6 -4.19 15.30 -2.91
C LEU A 6 -4.16 14.90 -4.39
N SER A 7 -5.18 15.26 -5.17
CA SER A 7 -5.19 15.05 -6.62
C SER A 7 -3.95 15.67 -7.28
N GLY A 8 -3.30 14.91 -8.17
CA GLY A 8 -2.11 15.36 -8.92
C GLY A 8 -0.78 15.10 -8.22
N LEU A 9 -0.77 14.62 -6.97
CA LEU A 9 0.46 14.18 -6.31
C LEU A 9 0.84 12.75 -6.73
N SER A 10 2.13 12.54 -6.95
CA SER A 10 2.74 11.22 -7.12
C SER A 10 3.58 10.89 -5.90
N VAL A 11 3.35 9.73 -5.28
CA VAL A 11 3.98 9.31 -4.03
C VAL A 11 4.65 7.96 -4.24
N VAL A 12 5.92 7.86 -3.85
CA VAL A 12 6.65 6.59 -3.79
C VAL A 12 6.63 6.11 -2.34
N GLU A 13 6.04 4.95 -2.09
CA GLU A 13 6.01 4.33 -0.77
C GLU A 13 7.06 3.22 -0.68
N LEU A 14 7.99 3.37 0.27
CA LEU A 14 9.08 2.42 0.54
C LEU A 14 8.95 1.70 1.89
N GLY A 15 7.87 1.98 2.62
CA GLY A 15 7.65 1.41 3.94
C GLY A 15 7.10 0.00 3.88
N GLY A 16 7.08 -0.65 5.04
CA GLY A 16 6.51 -1.99 5.21
C GLY A 16 5.54 -2.05 6.38
N PHE A 17 4.87 -3.18 6.49
CA PHE A 17 3.97 -3.50 7.58
C PHE A 17 2.77 -2.54 7.67
N ILE A 18 2.55 -1.87 8.80
CA ILE A 18 1.30 -1.13 9.04
C ILE A 18 1.46 0.39 8.87
N PRO A 19 2.45 1.07 9.49
CA PRO A 19 2.38 2.52 9.63
C PRO A 19 2.46 3.27 8.29
N ALA A 20 3.41 2.89 7.43
CA ALA A 20 3.60 3.53 6.15
C ALA A 20 2.49 3.18 5.15
N PRO A 21 2.12 1.89 4.94
CA PRO A 21 0.99 1.54 4.07
C PRO A 21 -0.33 2.17 4.52
N TYR A 22 -0.57 2.31 5.83
CA TYR A 22 -1.77 2.98 6.33
C TYR A 22 -1.78 4.48 5.98
N CYS A 23 -0.65 5.16 6.17
CA CYS A 23 -0.51 6.56 5.81
C CYS A 23 -0.75 6.78 4.31
N THR A 24 -0.07 6.01 3.46
CA THR A 24 -0.17 6.19 2.00
C THR A 24 -1.48 5.70 1.42
N LYS A 25 -2.14 4.70 2.04
CA LYS A 25 -3.54 4.36 1.76
C LYS A 25 -4.45 5.58 1.91
N LEU A 26 -4.34 6.33 3.00
CA LEU A 26 -5.14 7.55 3.21
C LEU A 26 -4.82 8.61 2.16
N MET A 27 -3.56 8.73 1.74
CA MET A 27 -3.18 9.65 0.66
C MET A 27 -3.81 9.26 -0.68
N ALA A 28 -3.85 7.96 -1.00
CA ALA A 28 -4.52 7.45 -2.19
C ALA A 28 -6.04 7.69 -2.14
N ASP A 29 -6.68 7.47 -0.97
CA ASP A 29 -8.10 7.77 -0.74
C ASP A 29 -8.40 9.27 -1.02
N LEU A 30 -7.47 10.15 -0.65
CA LEU A 30 -7.48 11.60 -0.90
C LEU A 30 -7.01 12.02 -2.30
N GLY A 31 -6.74 11.08 -3.21
CA GLY A 31 -6.53 11.35 -4.64
C GLY A 31 -5.07 11.35 -5.11
N ALA A 32 -4.10 11.03 -4.26
CA ALA A 32 -2.72 10.85 -4.70
C ALA A 32 -2.55 9.56 -5.53
N SER A 33 -1.65 9.60 -6.52
CA SER A 33 -1.14 8.40 -7.18
C SER A 33 -0.01 7.81 -6.35
N VAL A 34 -0.26 6.69 -5.66
CA VAL A 34 0.70 6.05 -4.77
C VAL A 34 1.25 4.78 -5.43
N VAL A 35 2.56 4.71 -5.59
CA VAL A 35 3.26 3.50 -6.04
C VAL A 35 4.06 2.95 -4.87
N LYS A 36 3.68 1.76 -4.41
CA LYS A 36 4.44 1.00 -3.41
C LYS A 36 5.55 0.21 -4.09
N ILE A 37 6.78 0.43 -3.65
CA ILE A 37 7.94 -0.32 -4.11
C ILE A 37 8.29 -1.34 -3.04
N GLU A 38 8.28 -2.61 -3.42
CA GLU A 38 8.52 -3.72 -2.51
C GLU A 38 9.81 -4.46 -2.89
N PRO A 39 10.50 -5.09 -1.93
CA PRO A 39 11.64 -5.93 -2.23
C PRO A 39 11.26 -7.07 -3.20
N PRO A 40 12.05 -7.30 -4.27
CA PRO A 40 11.80 -8.39 -5.20
C PRO A 40 11.77 -9.75 -4.48
N GLY A 41 10.85 -10.62 -4.87
CA GLY A 41 10.73 -11.99 -4.37
C GLY A 41 10.09 -12.14 -2.98
N SER A 42 10.27 -11.19 -2.06
CA SER A 42 9.68 -11.27 -0.72
C SER A 42 8.45 -10.41 -0.50
N GLY A 43 8.35 -9.26 -1.19
CA GLY A 43 7.27 -8.30 -0.99
C GLY A 43 7.31 -7.63 0.40
N ASP A 44 6.23 -6.93 0.74
CA ASP A 44 5.96 -6.41 2.07
C ASP A 44 5.75 -7.59 3.05
N PRO A 45 6.41 -7.61 4.23
CA PRO A 45 6.19 -8.63 5.25
C PRO A 45 4.72 -8.85 5.61
N ALA A 46 3.87 -7.82 5.56
CA ALA A 46 2.43 -7.91 5.84
C ALA A 46 1.70 -8.92 4.96
N ARG A 47 2.20 -9.21 3.74
CA ARG A 47 1.61 -10.20 2.83
C ARG A 47 1.59 -11.62 3.39
N LYS A 48 2.42 -11.90 4.41
CA LYS A 48 2.56 -13.21 5.07
C LYS A 48 1.78 -13.30 6.38
N TYR A 49 1.03 -12.27 6.75
CA TYR A 49 0.21 -12.27 7.96
C TYR A 49 -1.25 -12.45 7.58
N GLY A 50 -1.90 -13.40 8.25
CA GLY A 50 -3.31 -13.67 8.06
C GLY A 50 -4.23 -12.57 8.62
N PRO A 51 -5.54 -12.69 8.41
CA PRO A 51 -6.20 -13.83 7.79
C PRO A 51 -5.92 -13.91 6.28
N PHE A 52 -5.89 -15.14 5.75
CA PHE A 52 -5.75 -15.38 4.32
C PHE A 52 -7.12 -15.69 3.71
N PRO A 53 -7.35 -15.37 2.43
CA PRO A 53 -8.53 -15.87 1.72
C PRO A 53 -8.63 -17.39 1.86
N ASP A 54 -9.82 -17.88 2.23
CA ASP A 54 -10.12 -19.30 2.45
C ASP A 54 -9.22 -19.99 3.50
N ASP A 55 -8.56 -19.22 4.36
CA ASP A 55 -7.55 -19.67 5.33
C ASP A 55 -6.33 -20.39 4.69
N ILE A 56 -6.02 -20.08 3.42
CA ILE A 56 -4.90 -20.67 2.67
C ILE A 56 -3.77 -19.64 2.48
N PRO A 57 -2.60 -19.82 3.12
CA PRO A 57 -1.44 -18.96 2.89
C PRO A 57 -0.97 -19.03 1.44
N LYS A 58 -0.74 -17.87 0.81
CA LYS A 58 -0.04 -17.79 -0.48
C LYS A 58 1.46 -17.75 -0.20
N ILE A 59 2.14 -18.84 -0.54
CA ILE A 59 3.59 -19.03 -0.38
C ILE A 59 4.34 -18.16 -1.39
#